data_AF-A0A3D0J337-F1
#
_entry.id   AF-A0A3D0J337-F1
#
_cell.length_a   1.000
_cell.length_b   1.000
_cell.length_c   1.000
_cell.angle_alpha   90.00
_cell.angle_beta   90.00
_cell.angle_gamma   90.00
#
_symmetry.space_group_name_H-M   'P 1'
#
loop_
_entity.id
_entity.type
_entity.pdbx_description
1 polymer ?
#
loop_
_entity_poly.entity_id
_entity_poly.type
_entity_poly.pdbx_seq_one_letter_code
_entity_poly.pdbx_strand_id
1 'polypeptide(L)'
;MPKIISKKAQHHCHRMTAAFSEYLDKDLRKQLCRKLEGHLAECPDCRMYFDTLKRTVTLYRSLEQEPLPKDAEKRLFATIQLARSKSQK
;
A
#
# COMPACT_ATOMS: atom_id res chain seq x y z
N MET A 1 -9.37 26.09 11.75
CA MET A 1 -10.61 26.39 10.99
C MET A 1 -10.82 25.27 9.97
N PRO A 2 -11.97 24.56 9.97
CA PRO A 2 -12.21 23.53 8.97
C PRO A 2 -12.51 24.21 7.63
N LYS A 3 -11.72 23.91 6.59
CA LYS A 3 -11.97 24.43 5.25
C LYS A 3 -13.26 23.84 4.72
N ILE A 4 -14.16 24.71 4.25
CA ILE A 4 -15.41 24.32 3.58
C ILE A 4 -15.02 23.78 2.20
N ILE A 5 -14.88 22.46 2.09
CA ILE A 5 -14.57 21.78 0.83
C ILE A 5 -15.90 21.56 0.09
N SER A 6 -16.01 22.04 -1.15
CA SER A 6 -17.19 21.87 -2.00
C SER A 6 -17.60 20.39 -2.10
N LYS A 7 -18.90 20.08 -1.94
CA LYS A 7 -19.46 18.69 -1.91
C LYS A 7 -18.94 17.78 -3.04
N LYS A 8 -18.66 18.36 -4.21
CA LYS A 8 -18.15 17.64 -5.40
C LYS A 8 -16.70 17.19 -5.24
N ALA A 9 -15.85 18.03 -4.65
CA ALA A 9 -14.46 17.70 -4.31
C ALA A 9 -14.41 16.65 -3.20
N GLN A 10 -15.33 16.71 -2.22
CA GLN A 10 -15.45 15.71 -1.15
C GLN A 10 -15.72 14.30 -1.69
N HIS A 11 -16.64 14.15 -2.64
CA HIS A 11 -16.94 12.86 -3.26
C HIS A 11 -15.78 12.34 -4.14
N HIS A 12 -15.04 13.23 -4.81
CA HIS A 12 -13.86 12.84 -5.59
C HIS A 12 -12.71 12.38 -4.68
N CYS A 13 -12.42 13.11 -3.59
CA CYS A 13 -11.42 12.72 -2.61
C CYS A 13 -11.77 11.38 -1.94
N HIS A 14 -13.02 11.16 -1.56
CA HIS A 14 -13.48 9.89 -0.98
C HIS A 14 -13.32 8.70 -1.94
N ARG A 15 -13.49 8.92 -3.25
CA ARG A 15 -13.24 7.84 -4.23
C ARG A 15 -11.76 7.54 -4.39
N MET A 16 -10.88 8.51 -4.16
CA MET A 16 -9.42 8.32 -4.28
C MET A 16 -8.83 7.62 -3.06
N THR A 17 -9.37 7.83 -1.85
CA THR A 17 -8.85 7.15 -0.64
C THR A 17 -8.94 5.63 -0.73
N ALA A 18 -9.95 5.09 -1.40
CA ALA A 18 -10.07 3.65 -1.65
C ALA A 18 -8.90 3.08 -2.47
N ALA A 19 -8.28 3.88 -3.34
CA ALA A 19 -7.17 3.47 -4.18
C ALA A 19 -5.80 3.52 -3.47
N PHE A 20 -5.72 4.08 -2.25
CA PHE A 20 -4.46 4.29 -1.56
C PHE A 20 -3.79 2.97 -1.17
N SER A 21 -4.56 2.04 -0.60
CA SER A 21 -4.02 0.73 -0.18
C SER A 21 -3.50 -0.06 -1.38
N GLU A 22 -4.31 -0.21 -2.44
CA GLU A 22 -3.89 -0.87 -3.69
C GLU A 22 -2.64 -0.23 -4.30
N TYR A 23 -2.50 1.11 -4.22
CA TYR A 23 -1.31 1.80 -4.71
C TYR A 23 -0.07 1.51 -3.85
N LEU A 24 -0.20 1.54 -2.52
CA LEU A 24 0.90 1.23 -1.59
C LEU A 24 1.36 -0.22 -1.68
N ASP A 25 0.44 -1.13 -2.02
CA ASP A 25 0.70 -2.56 -2.24
C ASP A 25 1.18 -2.88 -3.66
N LYS A 26 1.25 -1.86 -4.54
CA LYS A 26 1.63 -1.97 -5.95
C LYS A 26 0.72 -2.88 -6.80
N ASP A 27 -0.53 -3.03 -6.38
CA ASP A 27 -1.56 -3.82 -7.08
C ASP A 27 -2.56 -2.94 -7.85
N LEU A 28 -2.45 -1.61 -7.72
CA LEU A 28 -3.32 -0.69 -8.45
C LEU A 28 -3.00 -0.70 -9.96
N ARG A 29 -4.06 -0.78 -10.77
CA ARG A 29 -3.96 -0.72 -12.25
C ARG A 29 -3.25 0.56 -12.70
N LYS A 30 -2.32 0.46 -13.65
CA LYS A 30 -1.50 1.59 -14.16
C LYS A 30 -2.30 2.86 -14.49
N GLN A 31 -3.48 2.72 -15.08
CA GLN A 31 -4.34 3.86 -15.42
C GLN A 31 -4.87 4.60 -14.18
N LEU A 32 -5.16 3.87 -13.09
CA LEU A 32 -5.60 4.43 -11.82
C LEU A 32 -4.44 5.03 -11.05
N CYS A 33 -3.22 4.47 -11.14
CA CYS A 33 -2.01 5.09 -10.58
C CYS A 33 -1.83 6.52 -11.09
N ARG A 34 -1.91 6.74 -12.41
CA ARG A 34 -1.77 8.08 -12.99
C ARG A 34 -2.85 9.05 -12.50
N LYS A 35 -4.10 8.59 -12.39
CA LYS A 35 -5.21 9.41 -11.86
C LYS A 35 -4.99 9.78 -10.40
N LEU A 36 -4.52 8.82 -9.60
CA LEU A 36 -4.22 9.03 -8.19
C LEU A 36 -3.07 10.03 -8.02
N GLU A 37 -1.99 9.86 -8.77
CA GLU A 37 -0.82 10.75 -8.75
C GLU A 37 -1.21 12.18 -9.14
N GLY A 38 -2.03 12.35 -10.19
CA GLY A 38 -2.60 13.65 -10.55
C GLY A 38 -3.43 14.27 -9.42
N HIS A 39 -4.30 13.48 -8.78
CA HIS A 39 -5.09 13.97 -7.65
C HIS A 39 -4.22 14.37 -6.45
N LEU A 40 -3.19 13.61 -6.12
CA LEU A 40 -2.25 13.93 -5.04
C LEU A 40 -1.39 15.17 -5.34
N ALA A 41 -1.22 15.53 -6.62
CA ALA A 41 -0.55 16.77 -7.02
C ALA A 41 -1.46 18.00 -6.83
N GLU A 42 -2.77 17.84 -7.02
CA GLU A 42 -3.75 18.94 -6.98
C GLU A 42 -4.47 19.10 -5.63
N CYS A 43 -4.46 18.07 -4.77
CA CYS A 43 -5.20 18.07 -3.50
C CYS A 43 -4.27 17.93 -2.28
N PRO A 44 -3.95 19.03 -1.58
CA PRO A 44 -3.11 19.00 -0.39
C PRO A 44 -3.63 18.13 0.76
N ASP A 45 -4.96 18.09 0.94
CA ASP A 45 -5.58 17.32 2.04
C ASP A 45 -5.40 15.81 1.81
N CYS A 46 -5.63 15.33 0.59
CA CYS A 46 -5.40 13.93 0.23
C CYS A 46 -3.91 13.60 0.22
N ARG A 47 -3.03 14.55 -0.16
CA ARG A 47 -1.59 14.36 -0.08
C ARG A 47 -1.11 14.17 1.36
N MET A 48 -1.54 15.04 2.28
CA MET A 48 -1.24 14.92 3.71
C MET A 48 -1.74 13.57 4.27
N TYR A 49 -2.96 13.16 3.94
CA TYR A 49 -3.51 11.88 4.38
C TYR A 49 -2.71 10.69 3.83
N PHE A 50 -2.36 10.72 2.54
CA PHE A 50 -1.55 9.68 1.90
C PHE A 50 -0.16 9.58 2.50
N ASP A 51 0.51 10.72 2.73
CA ASP A 51 1.84 10.75 3.34
C ASP A 51 1.82 10.20 4.78
N THR A 52 0.76 10.51 5.53
CA THR A 52 0.54 9.95 6.88
C THR A 52 0.36 8.43 6.82
N LEU A 53 -0.50 7.93 5.94
CA LEU A 53 -0.71 6.49 5.76
C LEU A 53 0.58 5.77 5.34
N LYS A 54 1.30 6.34 4.38
CA LYS A 54 2.60 5.82 3.91
C LYS A 54 3.62 5.76 5.05
N ARG A 55 3.64 6.78 5.92
CA ARG A 55 4.53 6.80 7.10
C ARG A 55 4.19 5.66 8.06
N THR A 56 2.91 5.41 8.32
CA THR A 56 2.47 4.26 9.14
C THR A 56 2.98 2.95 8.56
N VAL A 57 2.83 2.73 7.25
CA VAL A 57 3.35 1.52 6.57
C VAL A 57 4.87 1.41 6.71
N THR A 58 5.60 2.52 6.55
CA THR A 58 7.06 2.53 6.73
C THR A 58 7.46 2.14 8.16
N LEU A 59 6.77 2.67 9.17
CA LEU A 59 7.05 2.35 10.58
C LEU A 59 6.84 0.86 10.85
N TYR A 60 5.71 0.29 10.41
CA TYR A 60 5.46 -1.16 10.56
C TYR A 60 6.54 -2.01 9.88
N ARG A 61 7.00 -1.62 8.70
CA ARG A 61 8.07 -2.34 7.97
C ARG A 61 9.44 -2.21 8.62
N SER A 62 9.66 -1.19 9.45
CA SER A 62 10.92 -0.99 10.19
C SER A 62 10.98 -1.70 11.54
N LEU A 63 9.88 -2.28 12.00
CA LEU A 63 9.88 -3.08 13.21
C LEU A 63 10.79 -4.31 13.01
N GLU A 64 11.50 -4.71 14.06
CA GLU A 64 12.27 -5.94 14.05
C GLU A 64 11.35 -7.11 13.73
N GLN A 65 11.71 -7.86 12.68
CA GLN A 65 10.97 -9.04 12.30
C GLN A 65 11.44 -10.21 13.15
N GLU A 66 10.51 -10.86 13.83
CA GLU A 66 10.80 -12.11 14.49
C GLU A 66 11.23 -13.13 13.42
N PRO A 67 12.37 -13.82 13.59
CA PRO A 67 12.84 -14.76 12.60
C PRO A 67 11.83 -15.89 12.44
N LEU A 68 11.50 -16.21 11.19
CA LEU A 68 10.64 -17.36 10.90
C LEU A 68 11.29 -18.66 11.42
N PRO A 69 10.49 -19.62 11.92
CA PRO A 69 11.00 -20.94 12.29
C PRO A 69 11.78 -21.57 11.12
N LYS A 70 12.91 -22.21 11.42
CA LYS A 70 13.83 -22.78 10.40
C LYS A 70 13.17 -23.82 9.49
N ASP A 71 12.09 -24.44 9.95
CA ASP A 71 11.31 -25.44 9.24
C ASP A 71 10.09 -24.86 8.49
N ALA A 72 9.78 -23.57 8.66
CA ALA A 72 8.61 -22.93 8.04
C ALA A 72 8.65 -23.05 6.50
N GLU A 73 9.81 -22.83 5.89
CA GLU A 73 9.99 -23.01 4.44
C GLU A 73 9.71 -24.46 4.02
N LYS A 74 10.27 -25.45 4.74
CA LYS A 74 10.07 -26.87 4.42
C LYS A 74 8.59 -27.26 4.51
N ARG A 75 7.92 -26.83 5.57
CA ARG A 75 6.49 -27.07 5.79
C ARG A 75 5.65 -26.43 4.70
N LEU A 76 5.92 -25.16 4.35
CA LEU A 76 5.21 -24.45 3.29
C LEU A 76 5.30 -25.20 1.96
N PHE A 77 6.51 -25.54 1.51
CA PHE A 77 6.74 -26.23 0.24
C PHE A 77 6.08 -27.62 0.20
N ALA A 78 6.11 -28.36 1.32
CA ALA A 78 5.41 -29.64 1.43
C ALA A 78 3.89 -29.47 1.33
N THR A 79 3.32 -28.43 1.97
CA THR A 79 1.87 -28.16 1.94
C THR A 79 1.39 -27.75 0.56
N ILE A 80 2.11 -26.89 -0.15
CA ILE A 80 1.72 -26.41 -1.49
C ILE A 80 2.28 -27.27 -2.64
N GLN A 81 2.87 -28.43 -2.31
CA GLN A 81 3.40 -29.42 -3.26
C GLN A 81 4.40 -28.84 -4.29
N LEU A 82 5.22 -27.88 -3.88
CA LEU A 82 6.27 -27.31 -4.72
C LEU A 82 7.62 -27.97 -4.44
N ALA A 83 8.39 -28.22 -5.49
CA ALA A 83 9.81 -28.56 -5.34
C ALA A 83 10.59 -27.29 -4.96
N ARG A 84 11.51 -27.39 -3.98
CA ARG A 84 12.39 -26.26 -3.63
C ARG A 84 13.15 -25.80 -4.87
N SER A 85 12.96 -24.55 -5.27
CA SER A 85 13.80 -23.90 -6.27
C SER A 85 15.16 -23.62 -5.61
N LYS A 86 16.23 -24.15 -6.21
CA LYS A 86 17.61 -23.87 -5.78
C LYS A 86 17.97 -22.42 -6.19
N SER A 87 17.54 -21.41 -5.44
CA SER A 87 18.10 -20.07 -5.62
C SER A 87 19.47 -19.99 -4.94
N GLN A 88 20.48 -19.82 -5.79
CA GLN A 88 21.90 -19.74 -5.47
C GLN A 88 22.24 -18.39 -4.81
N LYS A 89 23.03 -18.49 -3.74
CA LYS A 89 24.03 -17.54 -3.21
C LYS A 89 23.56 -16.17 -2.73
#